data_AF-A0A845MAG7-F1
#
_entry.id   AF-A0A845MAG7-F1
#
_cell.length_a   1.000
_cell.length_b   1.000
_cell.length_c   1.000
_cell.angle_alpha   90.00
_cell.angle_beta   90.00
_cell.angle_gamma   90.00
#
_symmetry.space_group_name_H-M   'P 1'
#
loop_
_entity.id
_entity.type
_entity.pdbx_description
1 polymer ?
#
loop_
_entity_poly.entity_id
_entity_poly.type
_entity_poly.pdbx_seq_one_letter_code
_entity_poly.pdbx_strand_id
1 'polypeptide(L)' 'IEQGRVDKLICSFPRSADPTVFVERYKAGRIALEIVPQGTLAERIRAGGAGIPAFYTPTSFGTEVAEGKPVEVFEG' A
#
# COMPACT_ATOMS: atom_id res chain seq x y z
N ILE A 1 14.39 -3.70 -8.56
CA ILE A 1 14.93 -2.89 -7.44
C ILE A 1 16.45 -2.75 -7.57
N GLU A 2 17.20 -3.86 -7.66
CA GLU A 2 18.67 -3.83 -7.79
C GLU A 2 19.17 -2.95 -8.94
N GLN A 3 18.64 -3.18 -10.15
CA GLN A 3 18.92 -2.39 -11.36
C GLN A 3 18.39 -0.93 -11.31
N GLY A 4 17.79 -0.47 -10.22
CA GLY A 4 17.30 0.91 -10.09
C GLY A 4 16.08 1.25 -10.96
N ARG A 5 15.33 0.25 -11.44
CA ARG A 5 14.18 0.42 -12.34
C ARG A 5 12.83 0.57 -11.63
N VAL A 6 12.81 0.74 -10.31
CA VAL A 6 11.58 0.77 -9.51
C VAL A 6 11.68 1.93 -8.53
N ASP A 7 10.84 2.94 -8.71
CA ASP A 7 10.84 4.15 -7.88
C ASP A 7 9.89 4.04 -6.68
N LYS A 8 8.86 3.18 -6.76
CA LYS A 8 7.88 2.98 -5.68
C LYS A 8 7.41 1.52 -5.63
N LEU A 9 7.29 0.99 -4.42
CA LEU A 9 6.67 -0.30 -4.14
C LEU A 9 5.33 -0.08 -3.40
N ILE A 10 4.25 -0.64 -3.94
CA ILE A 10 2.94 -0.70 -3.29
C ILE A 10 2.67 -2.16 -2.97
N CYS A 11 2.58 -2.54 -1.70
CA CYS A 11 2.43 -3.94 -1.32
C CYS A 11 1.74 -4.11 0.03
N SER A 12 1.26 -5.33 0.30
CA SER A 12 0.72 -5.69 1.62
C SER A 12 1.76 -6.17 2.61
N PHE A 13 2.86 -6.71 2.10
CA PHE A 13 3.93 -7.24 2.94
C PHE A 13 5.26 -7.16 2.20
N PRO A 14 6.21 -6.30 2.62
CA PRO A 14 7.48 -6.09 1.92
C PRO A 14 8.51 -7.15 2.34
N ARG A 15 8.26 -8.43 2.05
CA ARG A 15 9.23 -9.51 2.34
C ARG A 15 9.67 -10.16 1.03
N SER A 16 10.97 -10.05 0.73
CA SER A 16 11.66 -10.86 -0.29
C SER A 16 12.56 -11.89 0.38
N ALA A 17 12.95 -12.93 -0.37
CA ALA A 17 13.88 -13.96 0.09
C ALA A 17 15.27 -13.39 0.46
N ASP A 18 15.67 -12.29 -0.20
CA ASP A 18 16.81 -11.46 0.19
C ASP A 18 16.35 -9.98 0.16
N PRO A 19 16.09 -9.36 1.32
CA PRO A 19 15.60 -7.98 1.40
C PRO A 19 16.70 -6.93 1.40
N THR A 20 17.98 -7.31 1.36
CA THR A 20 19.12 -6.41 1.60
C THR A 20 19.09 -5.19 0.68
N VAL A 21 18.95 -5.44 -0.62
CA VAL A 21 18.91 -4.38 -1.65
C VAL A 21 17.72 -3.45 -1.46
N PHE A 22 16.55 -3.98 -1.10
CA PHE A 22 15.36 -3.14 -0.85
C PHE A 22 15.54 -2.29 0.39
N VAL A 23 15.97 -2.88 1.51
CA VAL A 23 16.13 -2.21 2.80
C VAL A 23 17.16 -1.07 2.68
N GLU A 24 18.29 -1.31 2.03
CA GLU A 24 19.31 -0.29 1.81
C GLU A 24 18.77 0.89 0.99
N ARG A 25 18.10 0.61 -0.13
CA ARG A 25 17.55 1.65 -1.00
C ARG A 25 16.42 2.42 -0.33
N TYR A 26 15.58 1.74 0.45
CA TYR A 26 14.48 2.34 1.21
C TYR A 26 15.03 3.27 2.29
N LYS A 27 15.99 2.80 3.10
CA LYS A 27 16.66 3.63 4.12
C LYS A 27 17.42 4.81 3.52
N ALA A 28 17.96 4.65 2.31
CA ALA A 28 18.60 5.73 1.55
C ALA A 28 17.61 6.67 0.84
N GLY A 29 16.30 6.47 0.97
CA GLY A 29 15.26 7.29 0.32
C GLY A 29 15.21 7.16 -1.21
N ARG A 30 15.82 6.12 -1.79
CA ARG A 30 15.90 5.92 -3.25
C ARG A 30 14.74 5.12 -3.83
N ILE A 31 13.86 4.60 -2.98
CA ILE A 31 12.63 3.91 -3.37
C ILE A 31 11.55 4.24 -2.35
N ALA A 32 10.37 4.63 -2.82
CA ALA A 32 9.21 4.86 -1.95
C ALA A 32 8.51 3.53 -1.61
N LEU A 33 7.89 3.47 -0.43
CA LEU A 33 7.11 2.33 0.03
C LEU A 33 5.71 2.80 0.45
N GLU A 34 4.68 2.13 -0.06
CA GLU A 34 3.30 2.27 0.41
C GLU A 34 2.81 0.90 0.89
N ILE A 35 2.55 0.78 2.19
CA ILE A 35 1.99 -0.42 2.79
C ILE A 35 0.47 -0.33 2.75
N VAL A 36 -0.17 -1.37 2.22
CA VAL A 36 -1.61 -1.44 2.00
C VAL A 36 -2.13 -2.78 2.50
N PRO A 37 -3.15 -2.85 3.37
CA PRO A 37 -3.70 -4.12 3.82
C PRO A 37 -4.08 -5.01 2.62
N GLN A 38 -3.83 -6.32 2.71
CA GLN A 38 -3.97 -7.22 1.55
C GLN A 38 -5.37 -7.19 0.92
N GLY A 39 -6.42 -7.17 1.75
CA GLY A 39 -7.80 -7.04 1.26
C GLY A 39 -8.04 -5.70 0.55
N THR A 40 -7.55 -4.59 1.12
CA THR A 40 -7.62 -3.26 0.51
C THR A 40 -6.84 -3.20 -0.82
N LEU A 41 -5.68 -3.84 -0.91
CA LEU A 41 -4.90 -3.90 -2.15
C LEU A 41 -5.65 -4.66 -3.24
N ALA A 42 -6.21 -5.82 -2.92
CA ALA A 42 -7.03 -6.60 -3.84
C ALA A 42 -8.26 -5.81 -4.31
N GLU A 43 -8.96 -5.16 -3.38
CA GLU A 43 -10.16 -4.38 -3.70
C GLU A 43 -9.85 -3.13 -4.52
N ARG A 44 -8.69 -2.47 -4.30
CA ARG A 44 -8.22 -1.36 -5.16
C ARG A 44 -8.01 -1.80 -6.61
N ILE A 45 -7.38 -2.96 -6.82
CA ILE A 45 -7.16 -3.51 -8.17
C ILE A 45 -8.51 -3.84 -8.81
N ARG A 46 -9.40 -4.50 -8.07
CA ARG A 46 -10.76 -4.84 -8.54
C ARG A 46 -11.57 -3.59 -8.90
N ALA A 47 -11.59 -2.60 -8.01
CA ALA A 47 -12.29 -1.33 -8.19
C ALA A 47 -11.79 -0.59 -9.44
N GLY A 48 -10.47 -0.52 -9.65
CA GLY A 48 -9.88 0.04 -10.86
C GLY A 48 -10.33 -0.65 -12.14
N GLY A 49 -10.36 -1.98 -12.15
CA GLY A 49 -10.87 -2.77 -13.29
C GLY A 49 -12.37 -2.60 -13.54
N ALA A 50 -13.14 -2.27 -12.51
CA ALA A 50 -14.59 -2.06 -12.57
C ALA A 50 -14.99 -0.59 -12.81
N GLY A 51 -14.05 0.34 -12.91
CA GLY A 51 -14.33 1.78 -13.05
C GLY A 51 -14.86 2.44 -11.76
N ILE A 52 -14.62 1.83 -10.59
CA ILE A 52 -14.99 2.38 -9.28
C ILE A 52 -13.82 3.24 -8.76
N PRO A 53 -13.99 4.56 -8.62
CA PRO A 53 -12.87 5.46 -8.31
C PRO A 53 -12.41 5.38 -6.85
N ALA A 54 -13.30 5.01 -5.92
CA ALA A 54 -13.01 4.89 -4.49
C ALA A 54 -14.02 3.97 -3.79
N PHE A 55 -13.62 3.42 -2.64
CA PHE A 55 -14.49 2.63 -1.76
C PHE A 55 -14.10 2.87 -0.29
N TYR A 56 -15.06 2.72 0.61
CA TYR A 56 -14.80 2.67 2.06
C TYR A 56 -14.60 1.23 2.52
N THR A 57 -13.73 1.03 3.53
CA THR A 57 -13.49 -0.27 4.15
C THR A 57 -13.21 -0.08 5.63
N PRO A 58 -13.68 -0.97 6.53
CA PRO A 58 -13.32 -0.93 7.94
C PRO A 58 -11.83 -1.28 8.18
N THR A 59 -11.19 -1.89 7.18
CA THR A 59 -9.78 -2.29 7.27
C THR A 59 -8.88 -1.09 7.53
N SER A 60 -7.96 -1.19 8.51
CA SER A 60 -7.01 -0.16 8.96
C SER A 60 -7.56 1.02 9.76
N PHE A 61 -8.87 1.07 10.05
CA PHE A 61 -9.45 2.11 10.91
C PHE A 61 -8.74 2.16 12.28
N GLY A 62 -8.32 3.36 12.69
CA GLY A 62 -7.59 3.59 13.95
C GLY A 62 -6.10 3.20 13.94
N THR A 63 -5.53 2.89 12.77
CA THR A 63 -4.10 2.57 12.63
C THR A 63 -3.35 3.66 11.85
N GLU A 64 -2.02 3.70 11.96
CA GLU A 64 -1.16 4.61 11.18
C GLU A 64 -1.40 4.50 9.67
N VAL A 65 -1.77 3.31 9.18
CA VAL A 65 -2.05 3.06 7.76
C VAL A 65 -3.30 3.81 7.26
N ALA A 66 -4.19 4.25 8.15
CA ALA A 66 -5.36 5.06 7.80
C ALA A 66 -5.10 6.58 7.83
N GLU A 67 -3.93 7.04 8.30
CA GLU A 67 -3.64 8.46 8.38
C GLU A 67 -3.74 9.16 7.01
N GLY A 68 -4.32 10.36 7.01
CA GLY A 68 -4.52 11.16 5.81
C GLY A 68 -5.60 10.68 4.84
N LYS A 69 -6.34 9.60 5.17
CA LYS A 69 -7.47 9.12 4.35
C LYS A 69 -8.80 9.63 4.90
N PRO A 70 -9.81 9.93 4.04
CA PRO A 70 -11.16 10.26 4.49
C PRO A 70 -11.75 9.14 5.35
N VAL A 71 -12.36 9.52 6.46
CA VAL A 71 -13.09 8.63 7.37
C VAL A 71 -14.54 9.04 7.37
N GLU A 72 -15.42 8.06 7.22
CA GLU A 72 -16.86 8.25 7.28
C GLU A 72 -17.48 7.20 8.19
N VAL A 73 -18.49 7.60 8.97
CA VAL A 73 -19.26 6.72 9.84
C VAL A 73 -20.57 6.38 9.16
N PHE A 74 -20.79 5.09 8.92
CA PHE A 74 -22.05 4.58 8.37
C PHE A 74 -22.86 3.95 9.50
N GLU A 75 -24.06 4.47 9.75
CA GLU A 75 -25.07 3.75 10.53
C GLU A 75 -25.61 2.64 9.64
N GLY A 76 -25.41 1.38 10.04
CA GLY A 76 -25.72 0.20 9.24
C GLY A 76 -27.15 0.14 8.73
#